data_AF-A0A7G2RZ00-F1
#
_entry.id   AF-A0A7G2RZ00-F1
#
_cell.length_a   1.000
_cell.length_b   1.000
_cell.length_c   1.000
_cell.angle_alpha   90.00
_cell.angle_beta   90.00
_cell.angle_gamma   90.00
#
_symmetry.space_group_name_H-M   'P 1'
#
loop_
_entity.id
_entity.type
_entity.pdbx_description
1 polymer ?
#
loop_
_entity_poly.entity_id
_entity_poly.type
_entity_poly.pdbx_seq_one_letter_code
_entity_poly.pdbx_strand_id
1 'polypeptide(L)'
;MNRRYAHALLLALALSSSKHAVGELDRLNDEALSEVSGQGGIYLSGDISINEMGGPIENGYFGRCDDAGKKCGARLAYRLKEDGGWMVLDEIRGNFAFEGLTLRVRSIDSGFAGDGEAFNGDIVEIGLPDTVRYNDVRFKIAGSNTPRPTDPGFQQTDIFAVEMQGDVIMEGNLLVFPTGNP
;
A
#
# COMPACT_ATOMS: atom_id res chain seq x y z
N MET A 1 -21.24 -64.12 -40.86
CA MET A 1 -21.14 -62.64 -40.98
C MET A 1 -19.71 -62.25 -40.62
N ASN A 2 -18.97 -61.64 -41.56
CA ASN A 2 -17.51 -61.63 -41.60
C ASN A 2 -16.88 -60.70 -40.53
N ARG A 3 -15.93 -61.23 -39.74
CA ARG A 3 -15.18 -60.54 -38.66
C ARG A 3 -14.46 -59.26 -39.11
N ARG A 4 -14.20 -59.11 -40.42
CA ARG A 4 -13.64 -57.89 -41.04
C ARG A 4 -14.63 -56.71 -41.11
N TYR A 5 -15.93 -56.97 -41.23
CA TYR A 5 -16.95 -55.90 -41.24
C TYR A 5 -17.31 -55.44 -39.82
N ALA A 6 -17.13 -56.30 -38.82
CA ALA A 6 -17.36 -55.94 -37.41
C ALA A 6 -16.37 -54.87 -36.92
N HIS A 7 -15.10 -54.96 -37.33
CA HIS A 7 -14.09 -53.94 -37.00
C HIS A 7 -14.33 -52.61 -37.73
N ALA A 8 -14.77 -52.65 -38.99
CA ALA A 8 -15.14 -51.45 -39.74
C ALA A 8 -16.37 -50.75 -39.14
N LEU A 9 -17.37 -51.52 -38.69
CA LEU A 9 -18.56 -51.00 -38.04
C LEU A 9 -18.25 -50.39 -36.66
N LEU A 10 -17.37 -51.03 -35.87
CA LEU A 10 -16.90 -50.52 -34.58
C LEU A 10 -16.07 -49.23 -34.73
N LEU A 11 -15.24 -49.13 -35.77
CA LEU A 11 -14.49 -47.91 -36.07
C LEU A 11 -15.42 -46.77 -36.51
N ALA A 12 -16.43 -47.07 -37.35
CA ALA A 12 -17.42 -46.09 -37.78
C ALA A 12 -18.30 -45.58 -36.62
N LEU A 13 -18.63 -46.45 -35.65
CA LEU A 13 -19.34 -46.07 -34.42
C LEU A 13 -18.48 -45.19 -33.50
N ALA A 14 -17.16 -45.46 -33.41
CA ALA A 14 -16.26 -44.68 -32.58
C ALA A 14 -16.01 -43.26 -33.12
N LEU A 15 -15.98 -43.08 -34.45
CA LEU A 15 -15.85 -41.75 -35.06
C LEU A 15 -17.12 -40.90 -34.93
N SER A 16 -18.30 -41.51 -34.83
CA SER A 16 -19.58 -40.80 -34.71
C SER A 16 -19.91 -40.32 -33.28
N SER A 17 -19.15 -40.77 -32.26
CA SER A 17 -19.23 -40.29 -30.87
C SER A 17 -18.40 -39.03 -30.57
N SER A 18 -17.77 -38.44 -31.58
CA SER A 18 -17.02 -37.18 -31.46
C SER A 18 -17.99 -36.01 -31.35
N LYS A 19 -18.61 -35.81 -30.17
CA LYS A 19 -19.31 -34.57 -29.87
C LYS A 19 -18.30 -33.44 -30.04
N HIS A 20 -18.51 -32.59 -31.04
CA HIS A 20 -17.76 -31.35 -31.18
C HIS A 20 -17.97 -30.56 -29.88
N ALA A 21 -16.93 -30.48 -29.06
CA ALA A 21 -16.85 -29.48 -28.02
C ALA A 21 -16.67 -28.15 -28.75
N VAL A 22 -17.79 -27.56 -29.17
CA VAL A 22 -17.84 -26.18 -29.62
C VAL A 22 -17.69 -25.36 -28.35
N GLY A 23 -16.45 -25.02 -28.02
CA GLY A 23 -16.17 -23.94 -27.08
C GLY A 23 -16.57 -22.65 -27.76
N GLU A 24 -17.85 -22.30 -27.71
CA GLU A 24 -18.31 -20.98 -28.08
C GLU A 24 -17.78 -20.02 -27.00
N LEU A 25 -16.80 -19.20 -27.37
CA LEU A 25 -16.39 -18.05 -26.57
C LEU A 25 -17.56 -17.07 -26.61
N ASP A 26 -18.50 -17.24 -25.68
CA ASP A 26 -19.58 -16.29 -25.50
C ASP A 26 -19.00 -14.96 -24.99
N ARG A 27 -19.39 -13.86 -25.63
CA ARG A 27 -18.92 -12.54 -25.23
C ARG A 27 -19.70 -12.19 -23.98
N LEU A 28 -19.01 -12.17 -22.85
CA LEU A 28 -19.56 -11.59 -21.62
C LEU A 28 -20.08 -10.18 -21.94
N ASN A 29 -21.35 -9.94 -21.63
CA ASN A 29 -21.95 -8.63 -21.79
C ASN A 29 -21.29 -7.64 -20.81
N ASP A 30 -21.41 -6.35 -21.10
CA ASP A 30 -20.76 -5.31 -20.29
C ASP A 30 -21.21 -5.32 -18.82
N GLU A 31 -22.43 -5.81 -18.54
CA GLU A 31 -22.96 -5.98 -17.19
C GLU A 31 -22.20 -7.07 -16.41
N ALA A 32 -22.02 -8.26 -16.99
CA ALA A 32 -21.26 -9.34 -16.37
C ALA A 32 -19.75 -9.04 -16.35
N LEU A 33 -19.25 -8.28 -17.33
CA LEU A 33 -17.88 -7.74 -17.28
C LEU A 33 -17.73 -6.72 -16.15
N SER A 34 -18.73 -5.88 -15.86
CA SER A 34 -18.70 -4.94 -14.74
C SER A 34 -18.75 -5.65 -13.39
N GLU A 35 -19.42 -6.80 -13.28
CA GLU A 35 -19.39 -7.61 -12.06
C GLU A 35 -17.99 -8.18 -11.80
N VAL A 36 -17.25 -8.56 -12.84
CA VAL A 36 -15.90 -9.15 -12.71
C VAL A 36 -14.79 -8.10 -12.70
N SER A 37 -15.01 -6.96 -13.36
CA SER A 37 -14.07 -5.84 -13.48
C SER A 37 -14.01 -5.05 -12.17
N GLY A 38 -13.00 -5.32 -11.36
CA GLY A 38 -12.77 -4.66 -10.06
C GLY A 38 -12.68 -5.60 -8.87
N GLN A 39 -13.09 -6.87 -9.02
CA GLN A 39 -12.99 -7.87 -7.93
C GLN A 39 -11.55 -8.29 -7.62
N GLY A 40 -10.61 -8.09 -8.55
CA GLY A 40 -9.20 -8.41 -8.37
C GLY A 40 -8.44 -7.46 -7.44
N GLY A 41 -9.09 -6.38 -7.00
CA GLY A 41 -8.44 -5.32 -6.26
C GLY A 41 -7.53 -4.46 -7.14
N ILE A 42 -6.95 -3.44 -6.51
CA ILE A 42 -6.02 -2.51 -7.12
C ILE A 42 -4.62 -2.91 -6.67
N TYR A 43 -3.72 -3.14 -7.64
CA TYR A 43 -2.31 -3.29 -7.37
C TYR A 43 -1.64 -1.91 -7.43
N LEU A 44 -1.00 -1.51 -6.34
CA LEU A 44 -0.25 -0.27 -6.25
C LEU A 44 1.24 -0.58 -6.13
N SER A 45 2.00 0.10 -6.98
CA SER A 45 3.43 0.30 -6.82
C SER A 45 3.69 1.79 -6.89
N GLY A 46 4.70 2.24 -6.15
CA GLY A 46 5.03 3.65 -6.12
C GLY A 46 6.29 3.91 -5.32
N ASP A 47 6.89 5.06 -5.63
CA ASP A 47 7.92 5.68 -4.83
C ASP A 47 7.35 6.93 -4.15
N ILE A 48 7.69 7.09 -2.88
CA ILE A 48 7.43 8.29 -2.11
C ILE A 48 8.78 8.83 -1.68
N SER A 49 9.25 9.87 -2.37
CA SER A 49 10.44 10.62 -1.97
C SER A 49 10.02 11.82 -1.11
N ILE A 50 10.42 11.81 0.16
CA ILE A 50 10.29 12.97 1.04
C ILE A 50 11.61 13.71 1.04
N ASN A 51 11.58 14.93 0.49
CA ASN A 51 12.66 15.90 0.62
C ASN A 51 14.06 15.35 0.23
N GLU A 52 14.12 14.47 -0.76
CA GLU A 52 15.32 13.78 -1.23
C GLU A 52 16.42 14.76 -1.67
N MET A 53 16.02 15.88 -2.30
CA MET A 53 16.92 16.95 -2.72
C MET A 53 16.89 18.19 -1.84
N GLY A 54 16.09 18.22 -0.77
CA GLY A 54 16.01 19.36 0.12
C GLY A 54 15.19 20.51 -0.46
N GLY A 55 14.27 21.05 0.32
CA GLY A 55 13.57 22.27 -0.02
C GLY A 55 12.19 22.34 0.63
N PRO A 56 11.85 23.45 1.29
CA PRO A 56 10.49 23.78 1.60
C PRO A 56 9.85 24.39 0.35
N ILE A 57 8.54 24.24 0.22
CA ILE A 57 7.77 25.03 -0.75
C ILE A 57 7.85 26.52 -0.38
N GLU A 58 8.04 26.86 0.91
CA GLU A 58 8.31 28.22 1.40
C GLU A 58 9.14 28.26 2.71
N ASN A 59 10.05 29.26 2.82
CA ASN A 59 10.99 29.56 3.92
C ASN A 59 12.34 28.83 3.89
N GLY A 60 13.37 29.47 3.30
CA GLY A 60 14.72 28.93 3.07
C GLY A 60 15.61 28.61 4.28
N TYR A 61 15.03 28.17 5.41
CA TYR A 61 15.75 27.45 6.47
C TYR A 61 16.04 26.01 6.05
N PHE A 62 15.00 25.33 5.56
CA PHE A 62 15.21 24.10 4.82
C PHE A 62 15.77 24.53 3.46
N GLY A 63 16.97 24.07 3.15
CA GLY A 63 17.60 24.34 1.86
C GLY A 63 17.55 23.10 1.00
N ARG A 64 18.09 23.23 -0.21
CA ARG A 64 18.50 22.05 -0.96
C ARG A 64 19.55 21.29 -0.14
N CYS A 65 19.52 19.96 -0.21
CA CYS A 65 20.45 19.10 0.51
C CYS A 65 21.88 19.17 -0.04
N ASP A 66 22.08 19.87 -1.17
CA ASP A 66 23.38 20.19 -1.75
C ASP A 66 23.98 21.52 -1.22
N ASP A 67 23.22 22.30 -0.44
CA ASP A 67 23.70 23.53 0.20
C ASP A 67 24.24 23.24 1.61
N ALA A 68 25.57 23.25 1.75
CA ALA A 68 26.25 23.02 3.03
C ALA A 68 25.92 24.07 4.11
N GLY A 69 25.37 25.24 3.73
CA GLY A 69 24.94 26.29 4.66
C GLY A 69 23.51 26.12 5.17
N LYS A 70 22.79 25.07 4.74
CA LYS A 70 21.37 24.88 5.06
C LYS A 70 21.10 23.51 5.67
N LYS A 71 20.02 23.44 6.46
CA LYS A 71 19.51 22.18 6.99
C LYS A 71 18.60 21.52 5.96
N CYS A 72 18.79 20.22 5.77
CA CYS A 72 18.04 19.39 4.82
C CYS A 72 17.02 18.53 5.59
N GLY A 73 15.90 18.18 4.93
CA GLY A 73 14.83 17.40 5.53
C GLY A 73 13.62 18.24 5.92
N ALA A 74 12.46 17.60 6.06
CA ALA A 74 11.23 18.25 6.48
C ALA A 74 11.11 18.22 8.02
N ARG A 75 10.32 19.15 8.56
CA ARG A 75 10.04 19.23 9.99
C ARG A 75 8.54 19.31 10.23
N LEU A 76 8.05 18.46 11.11
CA LEU A 76 6.72 18.55 11.69
C LEU A 76 6.86 18.92 13.17
N ALA A 77 6.25 20.02 13.58
CA ALA A 77 6.22 20.44 14.97
C ALA A 77 4.79 20.42 15.49
N TYR A 78 4.58 19.77 16.63
CA TYR A 78 3.30 19.73 17.33
C TYR A 78 3.49 20.06 18.80
N ARG A 79 2.46 20.67 19.38
CA ARG A 79 2.49 21.15 20.76
C ARG A 79 1.51 20.35 21.60
N LEU A 80 1.99 19.74 22.68
CA LEU A 80 1.19 18.88 23.56
C LEU A 80 0.37 19.66 24.60
N LYS A 81 0.77 20.90 24.91
CA LYS A 81 0.08 21.80 25.86
C LYS A 81 0.27 23.26 25.44
N GLU A 82 -0.73 24.11 25.66
CA GLU A 82 -0.73 25.53 25.26
C GLU A 82 0.55 26.30 25.66
N ASP A 83 1.04 26.12 26.90
CA ASP A 83 2.28 26.72 27.41
C ASP A 83 3.46 25.74 27.48
N GLY A 84 3.36 24.60 26.80
CA GLY A 84 4.37 23.55 26.78
C GLY A 84 5.41 23.73 25.67
N GLY A 85 6.47 22.92 25.74
CA GLY A 85 7.40 22.75 24.63
C GLY A 85 6.77 22.06 23.42
N TRP A 86 7.49 22.13 22.31
CA TRP A 86 7.16 21.46 21.06
C TRP A 86 7.80 20.08 21.02
N MET A 87 7.04 19.10 20.54
CA MET A 87 7.59 17.84 20.07
C MET A 87 7.75 17.97 18.56
N VAL A 88 8.93 17.61 18.06
CA VAL A 88 9.25 17.78 16.65
C VAL A 88 9.77 16.49 16.05
N LEU A 89 9.27 16.17 14.88
CA LEU A 89 9.83 15.20 13.97
C LEU A 89 10.66 15.99 12.95
N ASP A 90 11.98 15.94 13.07
CA ASP A 90 12.93 16.79 12.36
C ASP A 90 13.79 15.98 11.38
N GLU A 91 14.40 16.66 10.43
CA GLU A 91 15.28 16.05 9.41
C GLU A 91 14.62 14.89 8.62
N ILE A 92 13.29 14.92 8.43
CA ILE A 92 12.56 13.88 7.70
C ILE A 92 12.99 13.90 6.24
N ARG A 93 13.66 12.85 5.78
CA ARG A 93 14.10 12.70 4.39
C ARG A 93 14.22 11.23 4.00
N GLY A 94 14.33 11.00 2.69
CA GLY A 94 14.62 9.70 2.10
C GLY A 94 13.53 9.26 1.14
N ASN A 95 13.71 8.07 0.59
CA ASN A 95 12.81 7.46 -0.38
C ASN A 95 12.27 6.13 0.14
N PHE A 96 10.95 5.97 0.03
CA PHE A 96 10.23 4.76 0.33
C PHE A 96 9.68 4.23 -0.99
N ALA A 97 10.14 3.06 -1.41
CA ALA A 97 9.62 2.40 -2.60
C ALA A 97 8.91 1.12 -2.19
N PHE A 98 7.70 0.92 -2.70
CA PHE A 98 6.93 -0.30 -2.46
C PHE A 98 6.39 -0.85 -3.76
N GLU A 99 6.34 -2.17 -3.82
CA GLU A 99 5.80 -2.92 -4.94
C GLU A 99 4.88 -4.02 -4.37
N GLY A 100 3.65 -4.08 -4.86
CA GLY A 100 2.73 -5.15 -4.47
C GLY A 100 1.81 -4.83 -3.31
N LEU A 101 1.57 -3.55 -3.03
CA LEU A 101 0.49 -3.19 -2.14
C LEU A 101 -0.83 -3.45 -2.88
N THR A 102 -1.71 -4.25 -2.29
CA THR A 102 -3.02 -4.56 -2.89
C THR A 102 -4.12 -3.90 -2.10
N LEU A 103 -5.14 -3.35 -2.77
CA LEU A 103 -6.35 -2.86 -2.11
C LEU A 103 -7.55 -3.63 -2.67
N ARG A 104 -8.35 -4.21 -1.80
CA ARG A 104 -9.62 -4.81 -2.20
C ARG A 104 -10.69 -4.58 -1.16
N VAL A 105 -11.92 -4.56 -1.63
CA VAL A 105 -13.09 -4.63 -0.76
C VAL A 105 -13.33 -6.10 -0.45
N ARG A 106 -13.49 -6.43 0.83
CA ARG A 106 -13.81 -7.78 1.28
C ARG A 106 -14.99 -7.71 2.24
N SER A 107 -16.00 -8.54 2.00
CA SER A 107 -17.10 -8.71 2.94
C SER A 107 -16.68 -9.65 4.07
N ILE A 108 -16.97 -9.29 5.32
CA ILE A 108 -16.71 -10.12 6.49
C ILE A 108 -18.02 -10.38 7.23
N ASP A 109 -18.34 -11.66 7.38
CA ASP A 109 -19.58 -12.21 7.95
C ASP A 109 -19.35 -13.12 9.17
N SER A 110 -18.09 -13.35 9.56
CA SER A 110 -17.69 -14.43 10.49
C SER A 110 -17.24 -13.95 11.88
N GLY A 111 -17.40 -12.66 12.19
CA GLY A 111 -17.30 -12.13 13.56
C GLY A 111 -15.98 -12.34 14.29
N PHE A 112 -14.88 -12.70 13.59
CA PHE A 112 -13.52 -12.86 14.14
C PHE A 112 -13.45 -13.60 15.49
N ALA A 113 -13.98 -14.81 15.57
CA ALA A 113 -13.96 -15.62 16.80
C ALA A 113 -14.66 -14.97 18.02
N GLY A 114 -15.57 -14.03 17.78
CA GLY A 114 -16.36 -13.35 18.81
C GLY A 114 -15.99 -11.87 19.02
N ASP A 115 -14.80 -11.44 18.59
CA ASP A 115 -14.34 -10.06 18.75
C ASP A 115 -14.99 -9.08 17.75
N GLY A 116 -15.65 -9.62 16.72
CA GLY A 116 -16.37 -8.88 15.68
C GLY A 116 -17.89 -9.08 15.74
N GLU A 117 -18.48 -9.44 16.89
CA GLU A 117 -19.88 -9.86 17.08
C GLU A 117 -20.98 -8.82 16.71
N ALA A 118 -20.67 -7.81 15.90
CA ALA A 118 -21.64 -6.90 15.30
C ALA A 118 -21.30 -6.47 13.86
N PHE A 119 -20.20 -6.95 13.27
CA PHE A 119 -19.75 -6.50 11.96
C PHE A 119 -20.09 -7.53 10.87
N ASN A 120 -21.11 -7.20 10.07
CA ASN A 120 -21.48 -7.92 8.85
C ASN A 120 -21.50 -6.90 7.70
N GLY A 121 -20.34 -6.67 7.11
CA GLY A 121 -20.17 -5.59 6.16
C GLY A 121 -18.87 -5.63 5.40
N ASP A 122 -18.71 -4.65 4.53
CA ASP A 122 -17.55 -4.52 3.67
C ASP A 122 -16.43 -3.78 4.38
N ILE A 123 -15.24 -4.39 4.36
CA ILE A 123 -13.99 -3.77 4.79
C ILE A 123 -13.13 -3.41 3.60
N VAL A 124 -12.20 -2.48 3.81
CA VAL A 124 -11.07 -2.29 2.91
C VAL A 124 -9.89 -3.10 3.43
N GLU A 125 -9.51 -4.13 2.68
CA GLU A 125 -8.31 -4.93 2.92
C GLU A 125 -7.16 -4.32 2.12
N ILE A 126 -6.11 -3.93 2.82
CA ILE A 126 -4.84 -3.46 2.27
C ILE A 126 -3.84 -4.61 2.44
N GLY A 127 -3.56 -5.35 1.38
CA GLY A 127 -2.48 -6.34 1.38
C GLY A 127 -1.14 -5.63 1.38
N LEU A 128 -0.30 -5.96 2.36
CA LEU A 128 1.00 -5.35 2.49
C LEU A 128 1.93 -5.83 1.37
N PRO A 129 2.80 -4.96 0.83
CA PRO A 129 3.76 -5.35 -0.19
C PRO A 129 4.81 -6.30 0.39
N ASP A 130 5.21 -7.31 -0.40
CA ASP A 130 6.25 -8.28 -0.01
C ASP A 130 7.57 -7.60 0.39
N THR A 131 7.88 -6.47 -0.23
CA THR A 131 9.11 -5.73 0.07
C THR A 131 8.87 -4.23 -0.01
N VAL A 132 9.23 -3.53 1.06
CA VAL A 132 9.39 -2.07 1.08
C VAL A 132 10.87 -1.76 1.15
N ARG A 133 11.34 -1.01 0.16
CA ARG A 133 12.72 -0.55 0.10
C ARG A 133 12.84 0.85 0.68
N TYR A 134 13.69 0.98 1.68
CA TYR A 134 14.05 2.24 2.32
C TYR A 134 15.41 2.68 1.79
N ASN A 135 15.44 3.84 1.13
CA ASN A 135 16.64 4.45 0.61
C ASN A 135 16.92 5.74 1.39
N ASP A 136 17.94 5.68 2.26
CA ASP A 136 18.43 6.78 3.07
C ASP A 136 17.33 7.50 3.88
N VAL A 137 16.41 6.72 4.47
CA VAL A 137 15.34 7.30 5.28
C VAL A 137 15.89 7.72 6.63
N ARG A 138 15.76 9.01 6.94
CA ARG A 138 16.24 9.59 8.19
C ARG A 138 15.18 10.47 8.80
N PHE A 139 15.07 10.43 10.12
CA PHE A 139 14.30 11.39 10.90
C PHE A 139 14.80 11.41 12.34
N LYS A 140 14.50 12.49 13.04
CA LYS A 140 14.80 12.67 14.46
C LYS A 140 13.53 13.00 15.20
N ILE A 141 13.38 12.44 16.39
CA ILE A 141 12.39 12.92 17.35
C ILE A 141 13.11 13.76 18.39
N ALA A 142 12.63 14.98 18.58
CA ALA A 142 13.25 15.95 19.47
C ALA A 142 12.22 16.78 20.23
N GLY A 143 12.62 17.31 21.38
CA GLY A 143 11.91 18.38 22.08
C GLY A 143 12.48 19.74 21.69
N SER A 144 11.63 20.74 21.46
CA SER A 144 12.06 22.09 21.07
C SER A 144 11.26 23.19 21.80
N ASN A 145 11.90 24.33 22.05
CA ASN A 145 11.22 25.48 22.67
C ASN A 145 10.46 26.35 21.65
N THR A 146 10.71 26.20 20.35
CA THR A 146 10.01 26.91 19.27
C THR A 146 9.54 25.93 18.19
N PRO A 147 8.47 26.27 17.44
CA PRO A 147 8.01 25.40 16.35
C PRO A 147 9.01 25.38 15.20
N ARG A 148 9.63 26.53 14.89
CA ARG A 148 10.56 26.68 13.77
C ARG A 148 11.98 26.98 14.25
N PRO A 149 13.00 26.39 13.61
CA PRO A 149 14.40 26.67 13.95
C PRO A 149 14.89 28.09 13.65
N THR A 150 14.14 28.84 12.83
CA THR A 150 14.42 30.25 12.52
C THR A 150 13.92 31.22 13.58
N ASP A 151 13.07 30.76 14.50
CA ASP A 151 12.50 31.64 15.51
C ASP A 151 13.58 32.05 16.53
N PRO A 152 13.58 33.31 17.01
CA PRO A 152 14.59 33.79 17.95
C PRO A 152 14.67 32.94 19.22
N GLY A 153 15.89 32.59 19.64
CA GLY A 153 16.11 31.79 20.86
C GLY A 153 15.85 30.30 20.69
N PHE A 154 15.79 29.78 19.46
CA PHE A 154 15.65 28.35 19.17
C PHE A 154 16.65 27.48 19.95
N GLN A 155 16.10 26.49 20.65
CA GLN A 155 16.81 25.41 21.31
C GLN A 155 16.05 24.10 21.07
N GLN A 156 16.81 23.04 20.83
CA GLN A 156 16.30 21.70 20.59
C GLN A 156 17.16 20.68 21.31
N THR A 157 16.52 19.63 21.82
CA THR A 157 17.17 18.45 22.39
C THR A 157 16.67 17.23 21.63
N ASP A 158 17.56 16.62 20.86
CA ASP A 158 17.28 15.37 20.15
C ASP A 158 17.10 14.24 21.16
N ILE A 159 15.98 13.51 21.06
CA ILE A 159 15.66 12.39 21.93
C ILE A 159 16.20 11.10 21.30
N PHE A 160 15.89 10.89 20.02
CA PHE A 160 16.46 9.79 19.25
C PHE A 160 16.49 10.13 17.75
N ALA A 161 17.46 9.53 17.06
CA ALA A 161 17.62 9.60 15.61
C ALA A 161 17.41 8.21 15.01
N VAL A 162 16.68 8.15 13.90
CA VAL A 162 16.42 6.92 13.15
C VAL A 162 17.01 7.06 11.77
N GLU A 163 17.74 6.03 11.35
CA GLU A 163 18.24 5.84 9.99
C GLU A 163 17.82 4.45 9.53
N MET A 164 17.16 4.39 8.37
CA MET A 164 16.68 3.15 7.77
C MET A 164 17.22 3.06 6.35
N GLN A 165 17.91 1.94 6.09
CA GLN A 165 18.50 1.62 4.80
C GLN A 165 18.30 0.13 4.54
N GLY A 166 17.78 -0.20 3.36
CA GLY A 166 17.61 -1.57 2.89
C GLY A 166 16.15 -1.97 2.72
N ASP A 167 15.96 -3.28 2.59
CA ASP A 167 14.67 -3.88 2.24
C ASP A 167 14.01 -4.46 3.50
N VAL A 168 12.76 -4.08 3.75
CA VAL A 168 11.93 -4.67 4.79
C VAL A 168 10.90 -5.57 4.12
N ILE A 169 10.91 -6.84 4.51
CA ILE A 169 9.90 -7.80 4.12
C ILE A 169 8.69 -7.57 5.02
N MET A 170 7.52 -7.31 4.42
CA MET A 170 6.28 -7.17 5.16
C MET A 170 5.35 -8.32 4.80
N GLU A 171 4.65 -8.85 5.80
CA GLU A 171 3.74 -9.97 5.64
C GLU A 171 2.38 -9.63 6.25
N GLY A 172 1.32 -10.10 5.59
CA GLY A 172 -0.06 -9.98 6.06
C GLY A 172 -0.84 -8.83 5.42
N ASN A 173 -2.01 -8.57 5.99
CA ASN A 173 -2.97 -7.59 5.48
C ASN A 173 -3.42 -6.65 6.60
N LEU A 174 -3.54 -5.37 6.29
CA LEU A 174 -4.20 -4.39 7.14
C LEU A 174 -5.68 -4.34 6.79
N LEU A 175 -6.55 -4.56 7.78
CA LEU A 175 -8.00 -4.50 7.61
C LEU A 175 -8.52 -3.17 8.17
N VAL A 176 -9.17 -2.36 7.32
CA VAL A 176 -9.77 -1.10 7.72
C VAL A 176 -11.28 -1.27 7.83
N PHE A 177 -11.80 -1.06 9.04
CA PHE A 177 -13.23 -1.12 9.36
C PHE A 177 -13.81 0.30 9.32
N PRO A 178 -14.60 0.65 8.30
CA PRO A 178 -15.27 1.95 8.27
C PRO A 178 -16.32 2.03 9.39
N THR A 179 -16.33 3.13 10.14
CA THR A 179 -17.28 3.37 11.25
C THR A 179 -18.27 4.50 10.95
N GLY A 180 -18.47 4.83 9.68
CA GLY A 180 -19.44 5.84 9.23
C GLY A 180 -20.71 5.22 8.67
N ASN A 181 -21.87 5.81 8.98
CA ASN A 181 -23.11 5.55 8.24
C ASN A 181 -23.00 6.27 6.89
N PRO A 182 -23.25 5.61 5.74
CA PRO A 182 -23.18 6.24 4.42
C PRO A 182 -24.15 7.42 4.27
#